data_AF-A0A9D8ZCB0-F1
#
_entry.id   AF-A0A9D8ZCB0-F1
#
_cell.length_a   1.000
_cell.length_b   1.000
_cell.length_c   1.000
_cell.angle_alpha   90.00
_cell.angle_beta   90.00
_cell.angle_gamma   90.00
#
_symmetry.space_group_name_H-M   'P 1'
#
loop_
_entity.id
_entity.type
_entity.pdbx_description
1 polymer ?
#
loop_
_entity_poly.entity_id
_entity_poly.type
_entity_poly.pdbx_seq_one_letter_code
_entity_poly.pdbx_strand_id
1 'polypeptide(L)' 'MSKQYVSMTDFEYVADLLRALRVFAPEFEHLSEDVTEELIESLGVSEAALRRAAAEVALKTAN' A
#
# COMPACT_ATOMS: atom_id res chain seq x y z
N MET A 1 6.84 -17.85 -21.01
CA MET A 1 6.11 -17.47 -19.79
C MET A 1 5.60 -16.05 -19.98
N SER A 2 4.29 -15.84 -20.00
CA SER A 2 3.74 -14.49 -20.08
C SER A 2 4.12 -13.74 -18.80
N LYS A 3 4.84 -12.63 -18.94
CA LYS A 3 5.07 -11.71 -17.84
C LYS A 3 3.69 -11.20 -17.45
N GLN A 4 3.16 -11.65 -16.31
CA GLN A 4 1.96 -11.04 -15.74
C GLN A 4 2.37 -9.65 -15.27
N TYR A 5 2.07 -8.65 -16.09
CA TYR A 5 2.23 -7.26 -15.72
C TYR A 5 1.02 -6.89 -14.87
N VAL A 6 1.26 -6.61 -13.60
CA VAL A 6 0.28 -5.96 -12.72
C VAL A 6 -0.07 -4.62 -13.36
N SER A 7 -1.37 -4.32 -13.54
CA SER A 7 -1.77 -3.06 -14.15
C SER A 7 -1.56 -1.88 -13.18
N MET A 8 -1.46 -0.66 -13.69
CA MET A 8 -1.35 0.53 -12.83
C MET A 8 -2.56 0.66 -11.89
N THR A 9 -3.75 0.31 -12.39
CA THR A 9 -4.99 0.27 -11.61
C THR A 9 -4.89 -0.69 -10.43
N ASP A 10 -4.25 -1.85 -10.61
CA ASP A 10 -4.04 -2.80 -9.51
C ASP A 10 -3.07 -2.24 -8.47
N PHE A 11 -2.05 -1.50 -8.90
CA PHE A 11 -1.10 -0.83 -7.99
C PHE A 11 -1.77 0.23 -7.12
N GLU A 12 -2.58 1.09 -7.73
CA GLU A 12 -3.35 2.14 -7.02
C GLU A 12 -4.36 1.52 -6.05
N TYR A 13 -5.05 0.46 -6.49
CA TYR A 13 -6.00 -0.29 -5.66
C TYR A 13 -5.34 -0.86 -4.40
N VAL A 14 -4.14 -1.46 -4.52
CA VAL A 14 -3.41 -1.98 -3.37
C VAL A 14 -2.99 -0.85 -2.43
N ALA A 15 -2.52 0.28 -2.94
CA ALA A 15 -2.16 1.42 -2.11
C ALA A 15 -3.37 1.94 -1.31
N ASP A 16 -4.55 2.01 -1.92
CA ASP A 16 -5.77 2.43 -1.24
C ASP A 16 -6.25 1.40 -0.21
N LEU A 17 -6.10 0.11 -0.49
CA LEU A 17 -6.38 -0.96 0.48
C LEU A 17 -5.47 -0.84 1.71
N LEU A 18 -4.16 -0.65 1.54
CA LEU A 18 -3.23 -0.47 2.65
C LEU A 18 -3.58 0.75 3.50
N ARG A 19 -3.97 1.85 2.84
CA ARG A 19 -4.46 3.06 3.54
C ARG A 19 -5.73 2.75 4.35
N ALA A 20 -6.67 2.00 3.79
CA ALA A 20 -7.90 1.62 4.49
C ALA A 20 -7.58 0.74 5.70
N LEU A 21 -6.75 -0.29 5.54
CA LEU A 21 -6.32 -1.17 6.63
C LEU A 21 -5.64 -0.38 7.74
N ARG A 22 -4.84 0.64 7.42
CA ARG A 22 -4.19 1.49 8.43
C ARG A 22 -5.21 2.24 9.30
N VAL A 23 -6.34 2.67 8.71
CA VAL A 23 -7.41 3.35 9.44
C VAL A 23 -8.14 2.39 10.38
N PHE A 24 -8.33 1.14 9.97
CA PHE A 24 -9.03 0.12 10.76
C PHE A 24 -8.12 -0.68 11.70
N ALA A 25 -6.80 -0.60 11.58
CA ALA A 25 -5.85 -1.33 12.42
C ALA A 25 -6.10 -1.12 13.94
N PRO A 26 -6.46 0.08 14.44
CA PRO A 26 -6.86 0.27 15.84
C PRO A 26 -8.12 -0.49 16.28
N GLU A 27 -8.96 -0.91 15.33
CA GLU A 27 -10.21 -1.64 15.60
C GLU A 27 -10.02 -3.17 15.61
N PHE A 28 -8.81 -3.66 15.30
CA PHE A 28 -8.56 -5.09 15.26
C PHE A 28 -8.57 -5.68 16.66
N GLU A 29 -9.61 -6.49 16.94
CA GLU A 29 -9.75 -7.16 18.23
C GLU A 29 -8.49 -7.95 18.58
N HIS A 30 -8.12 -7.93 19.86
CA HIS A 30 -7.03 -8.71 20.46
C HIS A 30 -5.59 -8.30 20.11
N LEU A 31 -5.36 -7.20 19.37
CA LEU A 31 -4.01 -6.65 19.25
C LEU A 31 -3.63 -5.85 20.50
N SER A 32 -2.36 -5.93 20.91
CA SER A 32 -1.80 -5.00 21.88
C SER A 32 -1.54 -3.63 21.22
N GLU A 33 -1.38 -2.59 22.04
CA GLU A 33 -1.07 -1.24 21.57
C GLU A 33 0.22 -1.22 20.74
N ASP A 34 1.32 -1.78 21.25
CA ASP A 34 2.61 -1.86 20.53
C ASP A 34 2.49 -2.52 19.14
N VAL A 35 1.73 -3.63 19.04
CA VAL A 35 1.53 -4.35 17.77
C VAL A 35 0.65 -3.53 16.82
N THR A 36 -0.32 -2.80 17.36
CA THR A 36 -1.19 -1.90 16.58
C THR A 36 -0.38 -0.75 15.98
N GLU A 37 0.50 -0.15 16.77
CA GLU A 37 1.41 0.92 16.31
C GLU A 37 2.36 0.42 15.21
N GLU A 38 3.03 -0.71 15.42
CA GLU A 38 3.93 -1.33 14.43
C GLU A 38 3.19 -1.64 13.11
N LEU A 39 1.95 -2.12 13.20
CA LEU A 39 1.11 -2.41 12.05
C LEU A 39 0.75 -1.14 11.28
N ILE A 40 0.34 -0.08 11.98
CA ILE A 40 -0.03 1.22 11.37
C ILE A 40 1.17 1.81 10.62
N GLU A 41 2.35 1.81 11.23
CA GLU A 41 3.58 2.30 10.62
C GLU A 41 3.94 1.48 9.37
N SER A 42 3.94 0.16 9.48
CA SER A 42 4.26 -0.75 8.38
C SER A 42 3.34 -0.58 7.18
N LEU A 43 2.03 -0.42 7.42
CA LEU A 43 1.04 -0.17 6.37
C LEU A 43 1.27 1.20 5.71
N GLY A 44 1.62 2.24 6.49
CA GLY A 44 1.92 3.56 5.95
C GLY A 44 3.18 3.61 5.09
N VAL A 45 4.26 2.93 5.51
CA VAL A 45 5.48 2.80 4.71
C VAL A 45 5.22 2.08 3.39
N SER A 46 4.44 0.99 3.45
CA SER A 46 4.09 0.20 2.26
C SER A 46 3.22 0.98 1.26
N GLU A 47 2.22 1.72 1.76
CA GLU A 47 1.38 2.61 0.95
C GLU A 47 2.24 3.67 0.22
N ALA A 48 3.12 4.35 0.95
CA ALA A 48 3.98 5.39 0.41
C ALA A 48 4.99 4.84 -0.62
N ALA A 49 5.49 3.62 -0.43
CA ALA A 49 6.35 2.95 -1.40
C ALA A 49 5.61 2.66 -2.72
N LEU A 50 4.39 2.13 -2.64
CA LEU A 50 3.56 1.84 -3.82
C LEU A 50 3.20 3.09 -4.61
N ARG A 51 2.79 4.17 -3.94
CA ARG A 51 2.48 5.44 -4.62
C ARG A 51 3.70 6.04 -5.35
N ARG A 52 4.90 5.93 -4.75
CA ARG A 52 6.14 6.37 -5.40
C ARG A 52 6.46 5.53 -6.63
N ALA A 53 6.36 4.20 -6.52
CA ALA A 53 6.57 3.31 -7.66
C ALA A 53 5.59 3.61 -8.80
N ALA A 54 4.31 3.83 -8.49
CA ALA A 54 3.30 4.20 -9.47
C ALA A 54 3.64 5.53 -10.17
N ALA A 55 4.03 6.55 -9.41
CA ALA A 55 4.43 7.86 -9.96
C ALA A 55 5.66 7.75 -10.89
N GLU A 56 6.67 6.96 -10.52
CA GLU A 56 7.85 6.75 -11.37
C GLU A 56 7.50 6.07 -12.70
N VAL A 57 6.60 5.09 -12.68
CA VAL A 57 6.15 4.41 -13.90
C VAL A 57 5.33 5.36 -14.77
N ALA A 58 4.42 6.14 -14.18
CA ALA A 58 3.63 7.12 -14.93
C ALA A 58 4.51 8.14 -15.66
N LEU A 59 5.54 8.68 -14.98
CA LEU A 59 6.52 9.61 -15.58
C LEU A 59 7.30 8.97 -16.73
N LYS A 60 7.71 7.70 -16.60
CA LYS A 60 8.43 6.96 -17.66
C LYS A 60 7.55 6.61 -18.86
N THR A 61 6.24 6.55 -18.69
CA THR A 61 5.29 6.20 -19.77
C THR A 61 4.82 7.44 -20.54
N ALA A 62 4.99 8.64 -19.97
CA ALA A 62 4.64 9.92 -20.57
C ALA A 62 5.75 10.56 -21.43
N ASN A 63 6.98 10.04 -21.35
CA ASN A 63 8.15 10.44 -22.14
C ASN A 63 8.45 9.43 -23.24
#